data_AF-A0A0D3JCU4-F1
#
_entry.id   AF-A0A0D3JCU4-F1
#
_cell.length_a   1.000
_cell.length_b   1.000
_cell.length_c   1.000
_cell.angle_alpha   90.00
_cell.angle_beta   90.00
_cell.angle_gamma   90.00
#
_symmetry.space_group_name_H-M   'P 1'
#
loop_
_entity.id
_entity.type
_entity.pdbx_description
1 polymer ?
#
loop_
_entity_poly.entity_id
_entity_poly.type
_entity_poly.pdbx_seq_one_letter_code
_entity_poly.pdbx_strand_id
1 'polypeptide(L)'
;MASDELLTRRPTRPQAEVVRPGFRGWPRVSPVTGETELYYPQHRRLAKYLVTGLVIAAQVVMMVCMIAMLYAAFFCIQSTNFSVAESLLLNLGCSTVWGISLELLNWVVWSRVAASLNRFENHRTAAAHETHLIAKIFVFFFIDCFLWFFLLAFFQIPFGSQIDGLLHKAGVVLDRPFERSDWVPRLGMTIGAVLSLTQWSMLLFADAYVPYWWSARAKRREAERASSKPPPPGADHAAQELGRAGGGGARRRRRRRRAGEGCGTMAEVLSQVALPAYDPLLDYSGMVTQFGYVAFFGVSFPLAALVCMLHTMLRLRSNALRLTQLSRRPRPQAVDGVGLWATLLFFEALVCALVNPLIVAVSSDQLDALACWTHELMRGDGDCGGGTVPMSARFLIAIAAEHVLLICAVLLYKLLPRETAAVRAQLQRQAFLFKKRYWETVEAERLLSGGPSTAGAGRPRAVSGFRLHAGGPPAVEYDAPWASGSELSDDLDEEEPEAPPPPPRPGGACELAAVSRRA
;
A
#
# COMPACT_ATOMS: atom_id res chain seq x y z
N MET A 1 -13.12 10.36 -4.04
CA MET A 1 -14.55 10.33 -3.65
C MET A 1 -14.73 9.82 -2.22
N ALA A 2 -14.54 8.54 -1.89
CA ALA A 2 -14.76 8.04 -0.53
C ALA A 2 -13.75 8.56 0.53
N SER A 3 -12.51 8.84 0.13
CA SER A 3 -11.47 9.41 0.99
C SER A 3 -11.84 10.81 1.49
N ASP A 4 -12.26 11.69 0.57
CA ASP A 4 -12.43 13.13 0.86
C ASP A 4 -13.69 13.37 1.71
N GLU A 5 -14.72 12.53 1.54
CA GLU A 5 -15.90 12.54 2.42
C GLU A 5 -15.58 12.06 3.85
N LEU A 6 -14.68 11.07 4.01
CA LEU A 6 -14.25 10.62 5.34
C LEU A 6 -13.38 11.68 6.04
N LEU A 7 -12.50 12.35 5.29
CA LEU A 7 -11.61 13.40 5.81
C LEU A 7 -12.37 14.65 6.24
N THR A 8 -13.45 15.01 5.53
CA THR A 8 -14.31 16.13 5.94
C THR A 8 -15.18 15.83 7.15
N ARG A 9 -15.50 14.55 7.42
CA ARG A 9 -16.15 14.12 8.67
C ARG A 9 -15.17 14.05 9.86
N ARG A 10 -13.88 13.81 9.61
CA ARG A 10 -12.83 13.75 10.63
C ARG A 10 -11.63 14.62 10.18
N PRO A 11 -11.70 15.94 10.37
CA PRO A 11 -10.65 16.82 9.92
C PRO A 11 -9.34 16.49 10.64
N THR A 12 -8.35 16.07 9.87
CA THR A 12 -6.95 15.97 10.28
C THR A 12 -6.37 17.38 10.21
N ARG A 13 -5.84 17.90 11.34
CA ARG A 13 -5.05 19.13 11.26
C ARG A 13 -3.77 18.80 10.50
N PRO A 14 -3.40 19.55 9.44
CA PRO A 14 -2.09 19.38 8.82
C PRO A 14 -1.03 19.69 9.88
N GLN A 15 -0.40 18.64 10.41
CA GLN A 15 0.71 18.78 11.34
C GLN A 15 1.95 19.08 10.51
N ALA A 16 2.76 20.04 10.96
CA ALA A 16 4.07 20.27 10.36
C ALA A 16 4.85 18.95 10.42
N GLU A 17 5.27 18.44 9.25
CA GLU A 17 5.97 17.15 9.19
C GLU A 17 7.30 17.25 9.92
N VAL A 18 7.44 16.45 10.99
CA VAL A 18 8.64 16.44 11.82
C VAL A 18 9.83 15.90 11.02
N VAL A 19 10.97 16.60 11.13
CA VAL A 19 12.23 16.16 10.52
C VAL A 19 12.68 14.85 11.18
N ARG A 20 13.04 13.87 10.35
CA ARG A 20 13.46 12.56 10.83
C ARG A 20 14.82 12.69 11.57
N PRO A 21 15.00 12.04 12.74
CA PRO A 21 16.27 12.09 13.48
C PRO A 21 17.51 11.61 12.70
N GLY A 22 17.31 10.73 11.72
CA GLY A 22 18.38 10.20 10.87
C GLY A 22 18.72 11.04 9.64
N PHE A 23 18.07 12.20 9.45
CA PHE A 23 18.34 13.08 8.31
C PHE A 23 19.65 13.83 8.50
N ARG A 24 20.51 13.84 7.47
CA ARG A 24 21.80 14.53 7.49
C ARG A 24 21.82 15.63 6.44
N GLY A 25 22.34 16.80 6.78
CA GLY A 25 22.41 17.93 5.86
C GLY A 25 23.37 18.99 6.36
N TRP A 26 23.43 20.09 5.63
CA TRP A 26 24.16 21.28 6.03
C TRP A 26 23.17 22.29 6.62
N PRO A 27 23.49 22.97 7.72
CA PRO A 27 22.63 24.01 8.26
C PRO A 27 22.49 25.14 7.25
N ARG A 28 21.25 25.59 7.03
CA ARG A 28 20.89 26.70 6.16
C ARG A 28 19.72 27.45 6.81
N VAL A 29 19.70 28.77 6.69
CA VAL A 29 18.52 29.57 7.06
C VAL A 29 17.40 29.30 6.05
N SER A 30 16.25 28.85 6.54
CA SER A 30 15.06 28.57 5.73
C SER A 30 14.57 29.86 5.07
N PRO A 31 14.34 29.87 3.75
CA PRO A 31 13.79 31.05 3.07
C PRO A 31 12.32 31.30 3.41
N VAL A 32 11.63 30.34 4.03
CA VAL A 32 10.19 30.42 4.36
C VAL A 32 9.98 30.76 5.83
N THR A 33 10.68 30.08 6.73
CA THR A 33 10.48 30.24 8.18
C THR A 33 11.49 31.18 8.82
N GLY A 34 12.61 31.52 8.16
CA GLY A 34 13.71 32.26 8.76
C GLY A 34 14.50 31.48 9.81
N GLU A 35 14.08 30.27 10.17
CA GLU A 35 14.75 29.41 11.13
C GLU A 35 15.91 28.62 10.50
N THR A 36 16.88 28.21 11.33
CA THR A 36 17.98 27.35 10.86
C THR A 36 17.48 25.92 10.66
N GLU A 37 17.50 25.43 9.42
CA GLU A 37 17.11 24.07 9.05
C GLU A 37 18.26 23.28 8.42
N LEU A 38 18.21 21.96 8.51
CA LEU A 38 19.13 21.09 7.77
C LEU A 38 18.67 21.01 6.30
N TYR A 39 19.57 21.32 5.37
CA TYR A 39 19.33 21.25 3.93
C TYR A 39 20.23 20.20 3.26
N TYR A 40 19.66 19.46 2.31
CA TYR A 40 20.39 18.51 1.47
C TYR A 40 20.19 18.88 -0.02
N PRO A 41 21.26 19.11 -0.80
CA PRO A 41 21.17 19.57 -2.17
C PRO A 41 20.56 18.52 -3.11
N GLN A 42 19.66 18.97 -3.99
CA GLN A 42 18.88 18.09 -4.88
C GLN A 42 19.74 17.35 -5.91
N HIS A 43 20.79 17.98 -6.47
CA HIS A 43 21.66 17.33 -7.47
C HIS A 43 22.39 16.10 -6.89
N ARG A 44 22.79 16.14 -5.62
CA ARG A 44 23.38 14.98 -4.94
C ARG A 44 22.35 13.88 -4.70
N ARG A 45 21.09 14.26 -4.46
CA ARG A 45 19.99 13.29 -4.34
C ARG A 45 19.66 12.64 -5.68
N LEU A 46 19.67 13.42 -6.77
CA LEU A 46 19.46 12.90 -8.13
C LEU A 46 20.51 11.84 -8.49
N ALA A 47 21.79 12.09 -8.17
CA ALA A 47 22.86 11.09 -8.37
C ALA A 47 22.60 9.78 -7.60
N LYS A 48 21.97 9.85 -6.42
CA LYS A 48 21.58 8.65 -5.66
C LYS A 48 20.38 7.93 -6.28
N TYR A 49 19.43 8.67 -6.85
CA TYR A 49 18.32 8.06 -7.59
C TYR A 49 18.79 7.29 -8.83
N LEU A 50 19.89 7.72 -9.48
CA LEU A 50 20.51 6.94 -10.56
C LEU A 50 20.99 5.57 -10.06
N VAL A 51 21.63 5.51 -8.88
CA VAL A 51 22.04 4.23 -8.26
C VAL A 51 20.83 3.35 -7.97
N THR A 52 19.75 3.91 -7.42
CA THR A 52 18.49 3.18 -7.21
C THR A 52 17.93 2.64 -8.53
N GLY A 53 17.95 3.44 -9.60
CA GLY A 53 17.55 3.01 -10.94
C GLY A 53 18.40 1.86 -11.50
N LEU A 54 19.72 1.90 -11.30
CA LEU A 54 20.62 0.81 -11.71
C LEU A 54 20.32 -0.49 -10.97
N VAL A 55 19.97 -0.43 -9.67
CA VAL A 55 19.59 -1.63 -8.91
C VAL A 55 18.27 -2.22 -9.42
N ILE A 56 17.30 -1.37 -9.75
CA ILE A 56 16.03 -1.81 -10.36
C ILE A 56 16.30 -2.44 -11.74
N ALA A 57 17.16 -1.85 -12.57
CA ALA A 57 17.53 -2.44 -13.85
C ALA A 57 18.23 -3.80 -13.68
N ALA A 58 19.12 -3.93 -12.69
CA ALA A 58 19.78 -5.19 -12.36
C ALA A 58 18.78 -6.27 -11.91
N GLN A 59 17.73 -5.90 -11.16
CA GLN A 59 16.64 -6.82 -10.82
C GLN A 59 15.94 -7.33 -12.09
N VAL A 60 15.56 -6.44 -13.01
CA VAL A 60 14.86 -6.84 -14.25
C VAL A 60 15.71 -7.86 -15.02
N VAL A 61 17.01 -7.59 -15.18
CA VAL A 61 17.94 -8.53 -15.83
C VAL A 61 17.98 -9.87 -15.10
N MET A 62 18.12 -9.85 -13.77
CA MET A 62 18.12 -11.07 -12.97
C MET A 62 16.82 -11.87 -13.15
N MET A 63 15.67 -11.22 -13.13
CA MET A 63 14.36 -11.86 -13.31
C MET A 63 14.21 -12.46 -14.72
N VAL A 64 14.65 -11.75 -15.77
CA VAL A 64 14.68 -12.29 -17.14
C VAL A 64 15.57 -13.54 -17.22
N CYS A 65 16.76 -13.51 -16.61
CA CYS A 65 17.64 -14.68 -16.56
C CYS A 65 17.00 -15.85 -15.81
N MET A 66 16.36 -15.58 -14.67
CA MET A 66 15.67 -16.60 -13.87
C MET A 66 14.54 -17.25 -14.67
N ILE A 67 13.75 -16.43 -15.37
CA ILE A 67 12.67 -16.88 -16.27
C ILE A 67 13.23 -17.73 -17.42
N ALA A 68 14.34 -17.30 -18.05
CA ALA A 68 14.99 -18.06 -19.11
C ALA A 68 15.49 -19.43 -18.61
N MET A 69 16.03 -19.50 -17.38
CA MET A 69 16.41 -20.77 -16.75
C MET A 69 15.20 -21.67 -16.48
N LEU A 70 14.06 -21.11 -16.04
CA LEU A 70 12.83 -21.87 -15.83
C LEU A 70 12.31 -22.46 -17.16
N TYR A 71 12.33 -21.66 -18.23
CA TYR A 71 12.00 -22.15 -19.57
C TYR A 71 12.94 -23.27 -20.02
N ALA A 72 14.25 -23.10 -19.85
CA ALA A 72 15.22 -24.13 -20.19
C ALA A 72 14.98 -25.43 -19.39
N ALA A 73 14.68 -25.34 -18.09
CA ALA A 73 14.34 -26.48 -17.26
C ALA A 73 13.06 -27.20 -17.74
N PHE A 74 12.01 -26.44 -18.06
CA PHE A 74 10.78 -26.97 -18.64
C PHE A 74 11.07 -27.74 -19.93
N PHE A 75 11.86 -27.16 -20.84
CA PHE A 75 12.22 -27.82 -22.09
C PHE A 75 13.07 -29.07 -21.88
N CYS A 76 14.05 -29.06 -20.96
CA CYS A 76 14.85 -30.25 -20.63
C CYS A 76 13.99 -31.40 -20.11
N ILE A 77 12.94 -31.11 -19.32
CA ILE A 77 12.00 -32.12 -18.83
C ILE A 77 11.21 -32.71 -20.01
N GLN A 78 10.74 -31.88 -20.93
CA GLN A 78 9.96 -32.32 -22.10
C GLN A 78 10.81 -33.08 -23.13
N SER A 79 12.09 -32.73 -23.29
CA SER A 79 12.98 -33.41 -24.24
C SER A 79 13.45 -34.77 -23.74
N THR A 80 13.25 -35.08 -22.46
CA THR A 80 13.65 -36.35 -21.85
C THR A 80 12.46 -37.30 -21.87
N ASN A 81 12.69 -38.58 -22.21
CA ASN A 81 11.66 -39.62 -22.24
C ASN A 81 11.22 -40.05 -20.83
N PHE A 82 10.67 -39.13 -20.05
CA PHE A 82 10.04 -39.40 -18.77
C PHE A 82 8.63 -39.93 -18.97
N SER A 83 8.16 -40.75 -18.02
CA SER A 83 6.74 -41.09 -17.95
C SER A 83 5.91 -39.84 -17.66
N VAL A 84 4.62 -39.84 -18.04
CA VAL A 84 3.71 -38.70 -17.81
C VAL A 84 3.67 -38.30 -16.32
N ALA A 85 3.72 -39.28 -15.41
CA ALA A 85 3.72 -39.05 -13.97
C ALA A 85 5.01 -38.36 -13.49
N GLU A 86 6.17 -38.80 -13.99
CA GLU A 86 7.46 -38.20 -13.67
C GLU A 86 7.54 -36.76 -14.19
N SER A 87 7.18 -36.54 -15.47
CA SER A 87 7.14 -35.19 -16.05
C SER A 87 6.22 -34.27 -15.25
N LEU A 88 5.06 -34.75 -14.79
CA LEU A 88 4.14 -33.95 -13.99
C LEU A 88 4.74 -33.61 -12.61
N LEU A 89 5.36 -34.58 -11.93
CA LEU A 89 6.03 -34.37 -10.64
C LEU A 89 7.20 -33.39 -10.75
N LEU A 90 8.04 -33.52 -11.78
CA LEU A 90 9.18 -32.63 -12.03
C LEU A 90 8.71 -31.20 -12.35
N ASN A 91 7.68 -31.03 -13.18
CA ASN A 91 7.13 -29.71 -13.50
C ASN A 91 6.49 -29.04 -12.27
N LEU A 92 5.76 -29.80 -11.45
CA LEU A 92 5.19 -29.30 -10.20
C LEU A 92 6.31 -28.91 -9.22
N GLY A 93 7.37 -29.73 -9.13
CA GLY A 93 8.55 -29.47 -8.32
C GLY A 93 9.26 -28.18 -8.74
N CYS A 94 9.56 -28.01 -10.03
CA CYS A 94 10.20 -26.80 -10.56
C CYS A 94 9.36 -25.55 -10.29
N SER A 95 8.05 -25.63 -10.52
CA SER A 95 7.11 -24.52 -10.26
C SER A 95 7.04 -24.16 -8.77
N THR A 96 7.09 -25.17 -7.89
CA THR A 96 7.07 -24.96 -6.44
C THR A 96 8.37 -24.31 -5.97
N VAL A 97 9.52 -24.80 -6.43
CA VAL A 97 10.83 -24.22 -6.12
C VAL A 97 10.90 -22.78 -6.60
N TRP A 98 10.39 -22.49 -7.80
CA TRP A 98 10.28 -21.14 -8.33
C TRP A 98 9.45 -20.23 -7.43
N GLY A 99 8.23 -20.65 -7.08
CA GLY A 99 7.32 -19.85 -6.23
C GLY A 99 7.92 -19.56 -4.85
N ILE A 100 8.53 -20.57 -4.21
CA ILE A 100 9.22 -20.38 -2.92
C ILE A 100 10.42 -19.44 -3.07
N SER A 101 11.18 -19.58 -4.16
CA SER A 101 12.35 -18.72 -4.41
C SER A 101 11.94 -17.26 -4.58
N LEU A 102 10.85 -16.98 -5.30
CA LEU A 102 10.32 -15.62 -5.45
C LEU A 102 9.86 -15.03 -4.12
N GLU A 103 9.16 -15.80 -3.30
CA GLU A 103 8.69 -15.35 -1.98
C GLU A 103 9.87 -15.03 -1.06
N LEU A 104 10.87 -15.92 -1.03
CA LEU A 104 12.10 -15.72 -0.25
C LEU A 104 12.90 -14.52 -0.76
N LEU A 105 13.02 -14.33 -2.07
CA LEU A 105 13.75 -13.20 -2.65
C LEU A 105 13.08 -11.87 -2.27
N ASN A 106 11.75 -11.78 -2.39
CA ASN A 106 10.99 -10.60 -1.99
C ASN A 106 11.14 -10.26 -0.50
N TRP A 107 10.96 -11.27 0.36
CA TRP A 107 11.01 -11.06 1.80
C TRP A 107 12.43 -10.84 2.33
N VAL A 108 13.41 -11.63 1.87
CA VAL A 108 14.78 -11.59 2.40
C VAL A 108 15.61 -10.50 1.73
N VAL A 109 15.55 -10.40 0.40
CA VAL A 109 16.47 -9.57 -0.37
C VAL A 109 15.85 -8.21 -0.63
N TRP A 110 14.71 -8.13 -1.31
CA TRP A 110 14.17 -6.86 -1.78
C TRP A 110 13.73 -5.93 -0.66
N SER A 111 13.11 -6.46 0.40
CA SER A 111 12.74 -5.66 1.57
C SER A 111 13.97 -5.01 2.23
N ARG A 112 15.10 -5.73 2.31
CA ARG A 112 16.36 -5.21 2.87
C ARG A 112 17.05 -4.22 1.93
N VAL A 113 17.09 -4.54 0.63
CA VAL A 113 17.68 -3.68 -0.41
C VAL A 113 16.92 -2.36 -0.50
N ALA A 114 15.59 -2.38 -0.56
CA ALA A 114 14.75 -1.20 -0.59
C ALA A 114 14.96 -0.32 0.66
N ALA A 115 14.99 -0.93 1.86
CA ALA A 115 15.28 -0.19 3.09
C ALA A 115 16.69 0.40 3.11
N SER A 116 17.69 -0.31 2.57
CA SER A 116 19.07 0.18 2.46
C SER A 116 19.18 1.37 1.50
N LEU A 117 18.63 1.25 0.29
CA LEU A 117 18.58 2.32 -0.72
C LEU A 117 17.83 3.55 -0.19
N ASN A 118 16.73 3.33 0.52
CA ASN A 118 15.94 4.42 1.06
C ASN A 118 16.64 5.16 2.21
N ARG A 119 17.47 4.47 3.00
CA ARG A 119 18.36 5.12 3.97
C ARG A 119 19.49 5.88 3.26
N PHE A 120 20.04 5.32 2.18
CA PHE A 120 21.09 5.94 1.38
C PHE A 120 20.63 7.26 0.74
N GLU A 121 19.39 7.34 0.26
CA GLU A 121 18.79 8.54 -0.38
C GLU A 121 18.60 9.74 0.56
N ASN A 122 18.58 9.52 1.88
CA ASN A 122 18.56 10.58 2.89
C ASN A 122 17.37 11.57 2.74
N HIS A 123 16.17 11.07 3.01
CA HIS A 123 14.90 11.82 3.02
C HIS A 123 14.72 12.65 4.30
N ARG A 124 14.14 13.85 4.18
CA ARG A 124 14.00 14.85 5.27
C ARG A 124 12.92 14.47 6.28
N THR A 125 11.70 14.21 5.82
CA THR A 125 10.55 13.92 6.67
C THR A 125 10.30 12.41 6.77
N ALA A 126 9.62 11.98 7.83
CA ALA A 126 9.24 10.58 7.99
C ALA A 126 8.28 10.12 6.88
N ALA A 127 7.29 10.95 6.54
CA ALA A 127 6.33 10.67 5.47
C ALA A 127 7.00 10.51 4.10
N ALA A 128 7.95 11.38 3.74
CA ALA A 128 8.72 11.24 2.51
C ALA A 128 9.57 9.97 2.50
N HIS A 129 10.19 9.64 3.64
CA HIS A 129 10.97 8.40 3.78
C HIS A 129 10.09 7.17 3.58
N GLU A 130 8.91 7.10 4.20
CA GLU A 130 7.96 6.00 4.04
C GLU A 130 7.42 5.92 2.61
N THR A 131 7.04 7.06 2.01
CA THR A 131 6.55 7.14 0.63
C THR A 131 7.56 6.58 -0.37
N HIS A 132 8.82 6.99 -0.27
CA HIS A 132 9.88 6.48 -1.16
C HIS A 132 10.27 5.02 -0.86
N LEU A 133 10.04 4.51 0.36
CA LEU A 133 10.20 3.10 0.67
C LEU A 133 9.11 2.27 -0.01
N ILE A 134 7.85 2.68 0.14
CA ILE A 134 6.68 2.07 -0.49
C ILE A 134 6.88 2.01 -2.01
N ALA A 135 7.28 3.12 -2.63
CA ALA A 135 7.53 3.19 -4.07
C ALA A 135 8.54 2.13 -4.53
N LYS A 136 9.66 1.96 -3.81
CA LYS A 136 10.69 0.97 -4.16
C LYS A 136 10.17 -0.45 -4.00
N ILE A 137 9.58 -0.76 -2.84
CA ILE A 137 9.03 -2.10 -2.56
C ILE A 137 7.99 -2.47 -3.60
N PHE A 138 7.13 -1.52 -3.97
CA PHE A 138 6.16 -1.71 -5.05
C PHE A 138 6.84 -2.03 -6.38
N VAL A 139 7.85 -1.27 -6.81
CA VAL A 139 8.53 -1.54 -8.09
C VAL A 139 9.19 -2.92 -8.08
N PHE A 140 9.88 -3.29 -7.00
CA PHE A 140 10.48 -4.62 -6.86
C PHE A 140 9.41 -5.71 -6.99
N PHE A 141 8.31 -5.58 -6.23
CA PHE A 141 7.23 -6.56 -6.22
C PHE A 141 6.46 -6.63 -7.55
N PHE A 142 6.23 -5.48 -8.18
CA PHE A 142 5.53 -5.37 -9.46
C PHE A 142 6.29 -6.12 -10.56
N ILE A 143 7.61 -5.96 -10.62
CA ILE A 143 8.47 -6.70 -11.55
C ILE A 143 8.37 -8.21 -11.26
N ASP A 144 8.52 -8.62 -10.01
CA ASP A 144 8.52 -10.03 -9.64
C ASP A 144 7.16 -10.72 -9.91
N CYS A 145 6.04 -10.01 -9.75
CA CYS A 145 4.71 -10.54 -9.97
C CYS A 145 4.28 -10.52 -11.43
N PHE A 146 4.54 -9.44 -12.17
CA PHE A 146 3.93 -9.23 -13.49
C PHE A 146 4.87 -9.48 -14.68
N LEU A 147 6.20 -9.42 -14.50
CA LEU A 147 7.14 -9.54 -15.61
C LEU A 147 7.02 -10.88 -16.34
N TRP A 148 6.80 -11.98 -15.61
CA TRP A 148 6.56 -13.30 -16.21
C TRP A 148 5.37 -13.30 -17.16
N PHE A 149 4.24 -12.72 -16.75
CA PHE A 149 3.03 -12.66 -17.57
C PHE A 149 3.18 -11.70 -18.74
N PHE A 150 3.91 -10.60 -18.58
CA PHE A 150 4.23 -9.71 -19.68
C PHE A 150 5.15 -10.37 -20.72
N LEU A 151 6.15 -11.15 -20.30
CA LEU A 151 7.00 -11.90 -21.22
C LEU A 151 6.19 -12.99 -21.95
N LEU A 152 5.30 -13.70 -21.25
CA LEU A 152 4.37 -14.63 -21.89
C LEU A 152 3.51 -13.92 -22.95
N ALA A 153 2.84 -12.83 -22.59
CA ALA A 153 1.91 -12.15 -23.47
C ALA A 153 2.58 -11.44 -24.67
N PHE A 154 3.70 -10.75 -24.43
CA PHE A 154 4.29 -9.83 -25.41
C PHE A 154 5.57 -10.33 -26.06
N PHE A 155 6.19 -11.39 -25.54
CA PHE A 155 7.37 -12.00 -26.16
C PHE A 155 7.04 -13.39 -26.73
N GLN A 156 6.46 -14.27 -25.92
CA GLN A 156 6.18 -15.64 -26.35
C GLN A 156 5.09 -15.74 -27.42
N ILE A 157 3.99 -14.99 -27.30
CA ILE A 157 2.89 -15.06 -28.30
C ILE A 157 3.30 -14.52 -29.68
N PRO A 158 3.95 -13.34 -29.81
CA PRO A 158 4.31 -12.83 -31.14
C PRO A 158 5.52 -13.54 -31.76
N PHE A 159 6.51 -13.96 -30.94
CA PHE A 159 7.76 -14.55 -31.43
C PHE A 159 7.85 -16.08 -31.25
N GLY A 160 6.77 -16.74 -30.81
CA GLY A 160 6.77 -18.16 -30.48
C GLY A 160 7.22 -19.07 -31.62
N SER A 161 6.81 -18.81 -32.85
CA SER A 161 7.25 -19.58 -34.03
C SER A 161 8.74 -19.44 -34.33
N GLN A 162 9.32 -18.27 -34.06
CA GLN A 162 10.75 -18.04 -34.21
C GLN A 162 11.54 -18.74 -33.10
N ILE A 163 11.00 -18.70 -31.88
CA ILE A 163 11.53 -19.41 -30.72
C ILE A 163 11.56 -20.92 -31.02
N ASP A 164 10.45 -21.49 -31.48
CA ASP A 164 10.37 -22.90 -31.91
C ASP A 164 11.39 -23.23 -33.01
N GLY A 165 11.57 -22.33 -33.99
CA GLY A 165 12.58 -22.50 -35.03
C GLY A 165 14.03 -22.49 -34.50
N LEU A 166 14.32 -21.65 -33.49
CA LEU A 166 15.60 -21.64 -32.80
C LEU A 166 15.81 -22.91 -31.97
N LEU A 167 14.77 -23.39 -31.29
CA LEU A 167 14.78 -24.64 -30.53
C LEU A 167 15.01 -25.85 -31.43
N HIS A 168 14.35 -25.91 -32.59
CA HIS A 168 14.56 -26.97 -33.57
C HIS A 168 16.00 -26.95 -34.10
N LYS A 169 16.58 -25.77 -34.35
CA LYS A 169 18.01 -25.65 -34.72
C LYS A 169 18.95 -26.09 -33.60
N ALA A 170 18.54 -25.92 -32.35
CA ALA A 170 19.28 -26.39 -31.18
C ALA A 170 19.12 -27.91 -30.93
N GLY A 171 18.38 -28.63 -31.79
CA GLY A 171 18.18 -30.08 -31.68
C GLY A 171 17.06 -30.49 -30.73
N VAL A 172 16.18 -29.57 -30.33
CA VAL A 172 15.05 -29.84 -29.43
C VAL A 172 13.80 -30.10 -30.26
N VAL A 173 13.22 -31.30 -30.15
CA VAL A 173 11.96 -31.66 -30.79
C VAL A 173 10.82 -31.34 -29.83
N LEU A 174 9.90 -30.47 -30.23
CA LEU A 174 8.68 -30.18 -29.47
C LEU A 174 7.56 -31.13 -29.90
N ASP A 175 6.91 -31.77 -28.93
CA ASP A 175 5.72 -32.62 -29.16
C ASP A 175 4.55 -31.87 -29.80
N ARG A 176 4.45 -30.56 -29.56
CA ARG A 176 3.48 -29.68 -30.21
C ARG A 176 4.14 -28.37 -30.61
N PRO A 177 4.12 -27.99 -31.90
CA PRO A 177 4.59 -26.69 -32.35
C PRO A 177 3.70 -25.58 -31.79
N PHE A 178 4.23 -24.36 -31.78
CA PHE A 178 3.56 -23.16 -31.32
C PHE A 178 2.33 -22.85 -32.18
N GLU A 179 1.15 -22.93 -31.57
CA GLU A 179 -0.12 -22.47 -32.14
C GLU A 179 -0.63 -21.25 -31.37
N ARG A 180 -0.89 -20.13 -32.06
CA ARG A 180 -1.26 -18.85 -31.42
C ARG A 180 -2.58 -18.92 -30.63
N SER A 181 -3.59 -19.60 -31.17
CA SER A 181 -4.94 -19.73 -30.61
C SER A 181 -4.96 -20.37 -29.22
N ASP A 182 -3.97 -21.22 -28.93
CA ASP A 182 -3.84 -21.95 -27.67
C ASP A 182 -3.37 -21.08 -26.49
N TRP A 183 -2.80 -19.90 -26.76
CA TRP A 183 -2.09 -19.14 -25.73
C TRP A 183 -2.99 -18.28 -24.85
N VAL A 184 -4.12 -17.75 -25.33
CA VAL A 184 -5.03 -16.97 -24.47
C VAL A 184 -5.59 -17.83 -23.33
N PRO A 185 -6.11 -19.05 -23.58
CA PRO A 185 -6.56 -19.94 -22.51
C PRO A 185 -5.41 -20.37 -21.58
N ARG A 186 -4.21 -20.65 -22.12
CA ARG A 186 -3.04 -21.01 -21.30
C ARG A 186 -2.60 -19.86 -20.40
N LEU A 187 -2.58 -18.64 -20.92
CA LEU A 187 -2.30 -17.43 -20.15
C LEU A 187 -3.36 -17.23 -19.05
N GLY A 188 -4.64 -17.38 -19.39
CA GLY A 188 -5.74 -17.31 -18.42
C GLY A 188 -5.62 -18.37 -17.31
N MET A 189 -5.30 -19.61 -17.66
CA MET A 189 -5.11 -20.71 -16.69
C MET A 189 -3.90 -20.49 -15.79
N THR A 190 -2.76 -20.07 -16.34
CA THR A 190 -1.55 -19.79 -15.53
C THR A 190 -1.77 -18.65 -14.55
N ILE A 191 -2.43 -17.57 -14.98
CA ILE A 191 -2.78 -16.43 -14.12
C ILE A 191 -3.80 -16.86 -13.08
N GLY A 192 -4.87 -17.55 -13.47
CA GLY A 192 -5.90 -18.02 -12.54
C GLY A 192 -5.33 -18.97 -11.48
N ALA A 193 -4.42 -19.86 -11.87
CA ALA A 193 -3.72 -20.77 -10.97
C ALA A 193 -2.81 -20.00 -10.01
N VAL A 194 -1.97 -19.09 -10.50
CA VAL A 194 -1.07 -18.28 -9.64
C VAL A 194 -1.88 -17.39 -8.71
N LEU A 195 -2.85 -16.64 -9.23
CA LEU A 195 -3.73 -15.77 -8.45
C LEU A 195 -4.44 -16.58 -7.36
N SER A 196 -4.99 -17.75 -7.68
CA SER A 196 -5.66 -18.56 -6.66
C SER A 196 -4.64 -19.10 -5.66
N LEU A 197 -3.63 -19.84 -6.12
CA LEU A 197 -2.69 -20.52 -5.22
C LEU A 197 -1.96 -19.53 -4.30
N THR A 198 -1.44 -18.43 -4.84
CA THR A 198 -0.69 -17.45 -4.04
C THR A 198 -1.59 -16.71 -3.06
N GLN A 199 -2.76 -16.23 -3.48
CA GLN A 199 -3.66 -15.46 -2.60
C GLN A 199 -4.25 -16.35 -1.50
N TRP A 200 -4.73 -17.54 -1.84
CA TRP A 200 -5.30 -18.47 -0.85
C TRP A 200 -4.23 -19.01 0.13
N SER A 201 -3.01 -19.27 -0.35
CA SER A 201 -1.91 -19.68 0.54
C SER A 201 -1.48 -18.55 1.47
N MET A 202 -1.36 -17.32 0.99
CA MET A 202 -1.02 -16.16 1.83
C MET A 202 -2.09 -15.89 2.90
N LEU A 203 -3.37 -15.97 2.51
CA LEU A 203 -4.48 -15.82 3.44
C LEU A 203 -4.41 -16.86 4.58
N LEU A 204 -4.13 -18.12 4.25
CA LEU A 204 -4.07 -19.21 5.21
C LEU A 204 -2.83 -19.13 6.12
N PHE A 205 -1.64 -19.02 5.51
CA PHE A 205 -0.37 -19.21 6.21
C PHE A 205 0.23 -17.92 6.78
N ALA A 206 0.10 -16.78 6.08
CA ALA A 206 0.81 -15.56 6.43
C ALA A 206 -0.04 -14.56 7.23
N ASP A 207 -1.30 -14.34 6.84
CA ASP A 207 -2.07 -13.20 7.36
C ASP A 207 -2.58 -13.43 8.80
N ALA A 208 -3.40 -14.46 9.04
CA ALA A 208 -4.04 -14.59 10.35
C ALA A 208 -4.40 -16.01 10.78
N TYR A 209 -4.89 -16.88 9.90
CA TYR A 209 -5.50 -18.15 10.34
C TYR A 209 -4.49 -19.10 11.02
N VAL A 210 -3.35 -19.38 10.39
CA VAL A 210 -2.30 -20.22 10.98
C VAL A 210 -1.65 -19.56 12.21
N PRO A 211 -1.21 -18.28 12.17
CA PRO A 211 -0.68 -17.60 13.35
C PRO A 211 -1.67 -17.56 14.53
N TYR A 212 -2.95 -17.31 14.24
CA TYR A 212 -4.01 -17.35 15.26
C TYR A 212 -4.18 -18.73 15.85
N TRP A 213 -4.31 -19.76 15.01
CA TRP A 213 -4.43 -21.14 15.49
C TRP A 213 -3.22 -21.54 16.37
N TRP A 214 -2.01 -21.16 15.96
CA TRP A 214 -0.80 -21.43 16.73
C TRP A 214 -0.79 -20.69 18.07
N SER A 215 -1.11 -19.39 18.07
CA SER A 215 -1.18 -18.58 19.29
C SER A 215 -2.28 -19.06 20.25
N ALA A 216 -3.44 -19.46 19.73
CA ALA A 216 -4.54 -20.01 20.53
C ALA A 216 -4.17 -21.36 21.13
N ARG A 217 -3.46 -22.21 20.37
CA ARG A 217 -2.96 -23.51 20.86
C ARG A 217 -1.87 -23.33 21.92
N ALA A 218 -0.98 -22.35 21.75
CA ALA A 218 0.03 -22.01 22.75
C ALA A 218 -0.60 -21.54 24.07
N LYS A 219 -1.57 -20.60 24.00
CA LYS A 219 -2.32 -20.14 25.17
C LYS A 219 -3.06 -21.28 25.91
N ARG A 220 -3.66 -22.22 25.18
CA ARG A 220 -4.29 -23.41 25.78
C ARG A 220 -3.28 -24.28 26.53
N ARG A 221 -2.13 -24.56 25.93
CA ARG A 221 -1.05 -25.34 26.57
C ARG A 221 -0.49 -24.64 27.81
N GLU A 222 -0.40 -23.32 27.80
CA GLU A 222 0.02 -22.54 28.97
C GLU A 222 -1.01 -22.59 30.09
N ALA A 223 -2.30 -22.49 29.77
CA ALA A 223 -3.38 -22.63 30.75
C ALA A 223 -3.42 -24.04 31.37
N GLU A 224 -3.24 -25.08 30.57
CA GLU A 224 -3.12 -26.46 31.04
C GLU A 224 -1.92 -26.63 31.99
N ARG A 225 -0.74 -26.11 31.61
CA ARG A 225 0.47 -26.11 32.46
C ARG A 225 0.31 -25.30 33.76
N ALA A 226 -0.46 -24.22 33.73
CA ALA A 226 -0.76 -23.42 34.90
C ALA A 226 -1.70 -24.18 35.85
N SER A 227 -2.68 -24.91 35.30
CA SER A 227 -3.61 -25.74 36.08
C SER A 227 -2.97 -27.00 36.67
N SER A 228 -1.92 -27.53 36.02
CA SER A 228 -1.22 -28.73 36.48
C SER A 228 -0.13 -28.45 37.54
N LYS A 229 0.23 -27.17 37.78
CA LYS A 229 1.20 -26.83 38.83
C LYS A 229 0.53 -26.96 40.21
N PRO A 230 1.13 -27.70 41.16
CA PRO A 230 0.62 -27.78 42.51
C PRO A 230 0.60 -26.37 43.15
N PRO A 231 -0.38 -26.07 44.01
CA PRO A 231 -0.42 -24.79 44.70
C PRO A 231 0.87 -24.56 45.49
N PRO A 232 1.35 -23.30 45.59
CA PRO A 232 2.55 -23.01 46.34
C PRO A 232 2.39 -23.45 47.81
N PRO A 233 3.45 -24.00 48.44
CA PRO A 233 3.39 -24.43 49.83
C PRO A 233 3.00 -23.24 50.72
N GLY A 234 1.89 -23.38 51.47
CA GLY A 234 1.30 -22.33 52.30
C GLY A 234 -0.01 -21.71 51.79
N ALA A 235 -0.48 -22.07 50.58
CA ALA A 235 -1.76 -21.59 50.04
C ALA A 235 -2.97 -22.02 50.89
N ASP A 236 -2.89 -23.19 51.55
CA ASP A 236 -3.95 -23.74 52.39
C ASP A 236 -4.14 -22.93 53.68
N HIS A 237 -3.05 -22.43 54.27
CA HIS A 237 -3.10 -21.56 55.46
C HIS A 237 -3.74 -20.20 55.13
N ALA A 238 -3.41 -19.60 53.98
CA ALA A 238 -4.00 -18.34 53.53
C ALA A 238 -5.50 -18.48 53.19
N ALA A 239 -5.91 -19.61 52.60
CA ALA A 239 -7.33 -19.89 52.33
C ALA A 239 -8.14 -20.07 53.63
N GLN A 240 -7.53 -20.65 54.66
CA GLN A 240 -8.14 -20.91 55.96
C GLN A 240 -8.27 -19.64 56.83
N GLU A 241 -7.29 -18.73 56.78
CA GLU A 241 -7.38 -17.41 57.42
C GLU A 241 -8.45 -16.51 56.78
N LEU A 242 -8.61 -16.58 55.45
CA LEU A 242 -9.67 -15.87 54.72
C LEU A 242 -11.08 -16.40 55.00
N GLY A 243 -11.21 -17.67 55.41
CA GLY A 243 -12.49 -18.26 55.83
C GLY A 243 -12.92 -17.86 57.25
N ARG A 244 -11.98 -17.49 58.12
CA ARG A 244 -12.26 -17.08 59.52
C ARG A 244 -12.63 -15.60 59.67
N ALA A 245 -12.26 -14.75 58.71
CA ALA A 245 -12.65 -13.33 58.69
C ALA A 245 -14.07 -13.13 58.12
N GLY A 246 -15.09 -13.37 58.97
CA GLY A 246 -16.49 -13.24 58.62
C GLY A 246 -16.94 -11.82 58.17
N GLY A 247 -17.97 -11.79 57.32
CA GLY A 247 -18.94 -10.68 57.21
C GLY A 247 -18.67 -9.57 56.18
N GLY A 248 -17.44 -9.07 56.05
CA GLY A 248 -17.15 -7.90 55.17
C GLY A 248 -16.52 -8.22 53.81
N GLY A 249 -16.09 -9.48 53.62
CA GLY A 249 -15.21 -9.90 52.55
C GLY A 249 -15.83 -9.87 51.15
N ALA A 250 -17.13 -10.08 51.00
CA ALA A 250 -17.79 -10.11 49.69
C ALA A 250 -17.79 -8.73 49.00
N ARG A 251 -17.99 -7.64 49.76
CA ARG A 251 -17.94 -6.26 49.26
C ARG A 251 -16.50 -5.85 48.95
N ARG A 252 -15.52 -6.21 49.77
CA ARG A 252 -14.08 -5.99 49.51
C ARG A 252 -13.55 -6.84 48.35
N ARG A 253 -14.00 -8.09 48.18
CA ARG A 253 -13.69 -8.95 47.02
C ARG A 253 -14.29 -8.39 45.74
N ARG A 254 -15.53 -7.89 45.74
CA ARG A 254 -16.11 -7.17 44.59
C ARG A 254 -15.37 -5.88 44.28
N ARG A 255 -14.93 -5.11 45.30
CA ARG A 255 -14.16 -3.87 45.10
C ARG A 255 -12.73 -4.13 44.63
N ARG A 256 -12.07 -5.21 45.09
CA ARG A 256 -10.75 -5.65 44.59
C ARG A 256 -10.82 -6.31 43.22
N ARG A 257 -11.89 -7.04 42.90
CA ARG A 257 -12.16 -7.49 41.51
C ARG A 257 -12.34 -6.27 40.60
N ARG A 258 -13.18 -5.30 40.97
CA ARG A 258 -13.34 -4.03 40.23
C ARG A 258 -12.08 -3.15 40.16
N ALA A 259 -11.22 -3.18 41.17
CA ALA A 259 -9.96 -2.41 41.18
C ALA A 259 -8.82 -3.14 40.44
N GLY A 260 -8.84 -4.47 40.36
CA GLY A 260 -7.93 -5.28 39.54
C GLY A 260 -8.40 -5.48 38.10
N GLU A 261 -9.63 -5.07 37.77
CA GLU A 261 -10.21 -5.09 36.42
C GLU A 261 -9.76 -3.88 35.57
N GLY A 262 -9.20 -2.82 36.19
CA GLY A 262 -8.83 -1.58 35.48
C GLY A 262 -7.36 -1.48 35.05
N CYS A 263 -6.47 -2.24 35.69
CA CYS A 263 -5.07 -2.34 35.29
C CYS A 263 -4.88 -3.77 34.80
N GLY A 264 -4.78 -3.96 33.48
CA GLY A 264 -4.43 -5.27 32.91
C GLY A 264 -3.28 -5.85 33.71
N THR A 265 -3.39 -7.11 34.11
CA THR A 265 -2.36 -7.74 34.94
C THR A 265 -0.99 -7.54 34.27
N MET A 266 0.11 -7.40 35.03
CA MET A 266 1.44 -7.24 34.43
C MET A 266 1.74 -8.34 33.39
N ALA A 267 1.22 -9.56 33.62
CA ALA A 267 1.26 -10.66 32.67
C ALA A 267 0.54 -10.35 31.34
N GLU A 268 -0.62 -9.71 31.38
CA GLU A 268 -1.36 -9.27 30.19
C GLU A 268 -0.58 -8.18 29.43
N VAL A 269 -0.03 -7.19 30.13
CA VAL A 269 0.78 -6.14 29.51
C VAL A 269 2.01 -6.74 28.82
N LEU A 270 2.74 -7.64 29.49
CA LEU A 270 3.88 -8.33 28.90
C LEU A 270 3.47 -9.17 27.68
N SER A 271 2.32 -9.82 27.72
CA SER A 271 1.80 -10.58 26.58
C SER A 271 1.46 -9.69 25.39
N GLN A 272 0.95 -8.47 25.62
CA GLN A 272 0.66 -7.51 24.55
C GLN A 272 1.91 -6.85 23.99
N VAL A 273 2.94 -6.63 24.82
CA VAL A 273 4.24 -6.10 24.39
C VAL A 273 5.01 -7.11 23.52
N ALA A 274 4.83 -8.41 23.77
CA ALA A 274 5.45 -9.47 22.98
C ALA A 274 4.86 -9.61 21.56
N LEU A 275 3.68 -9.04 21.29
CA LEU A 275 3.07 -9.08 19.96
C LEU A 275 3.83 -8.16 18.98
N PRO A 276 3.95 -8.57 17.69
CA PRO A 276 4.59 -7.75 16.67
C PRO A 276 3.85 -6.42 16.46
N ALA A 277 4.60 -5.40 16.02
CA ALA A 277 4.01 -4.14 15.59
C ALA A 277 3.26 -4.35 14.26
N TYR A 278 2.06 -3.78 14.16
CA TYR A 278 1.29 -3.79 12.93
C TYR A 278 1.90 -2.83 11.90
N ASP A 279 2.14 -3.33 10.68
CA ASP A 279 2.61 -2.54 9.54
C ASP A 279 1.57 -2.62 8.39
N PRO A 280 0.95 -1.50 7.99
CA PRO A 280 -0.04 -1.49 6.91
C PRO A 280 0.56 -1.71 5.52
N LEU A 281 1.88 -1.61 5.34
CA LEU A 281 2.56 -1.72 4.05
C LEU A 281 2.20 -3.02 3.31
N LEU A 282 2.29 -4.17 4.00
CA LEU A 282 2.03 -5.48 3.41
C LEU A 282 0.55 -5.64 3.03
N ASP A 283 -0.35 -5.11 3.85
CA ASP A 283 -1.79 -5.21 3.60
C ASP A 283 -2.18 -4.45 2.31
N TYR A 284 -1.68 -3.22 2.15
CA TYR A 284 -1.89 -2.42 0.95
C TYR A 284 -1.22 -3.02 -0.29
N SER A 285 0.04 -3.44 -0.19
CA SER A 285 0.76 -4.03 -1.34
C SER A 285 0.05 -5.27 -1.89
N GLY A 286 -0.49 -6.13 -1.02
CA GLY A 286 -1.29 -7.28 -1.44
C GLY A 286 -2.57 -6.88 -2.15
N MET A 287 -3.28 -5.84 -1.69
CA MET A 287 -4.49 -5.35 -2.34
C MET A 287 -4.21 -4.72 -3.72
N VAL A 288 -3.15 -3.92 -3.82
CA VAL A 288 -2.75 -3.28 -5.09
C VAL A 288 -2.36 -4.34 -6.11
N THR A 289 -1.58 -5.34 -5.71
CA THR A 289 -1.17 -6.42 -6.62
C THR A 289 -2.37 -7.26 -7.07
N GLN A 290 -3.30 -7.53 -6.16
CA GLN A 290 -4.57 -8.20 -6.50
C GLN A 290 -5.38 -7.39 -7.53
N PHE A 291 -5.42 -6.06 -7.39
CA PHE A 291 -6.01 -5.17 -8.39
C PHE A 291 -5.27 -5.25 -9.74
N GLY A 292 -3.94 -5.23 -9.75
CA GLY A 292 -3.14 -5.39 -10.95
C GLY A 292 -3.44 -6.68 -11.72
N TYR A 293 -3.58 -7.82 -11.04
CA TYR A 293 -3.96 -9.09 -11.69
C TYR A 293 -5.33 -9.03 -12.39
N VAL A 294 -6.32 -8.38 -11.76
CA VAL A 294 -7.66 -8.21 -12.37
C VAL A 294 -7.61 -7.19 -13.52
N ALA A 295 -6.88 -6.09 -13.35
CA ALA A 295 -6.81 -5.00 -14.31
C ALA A 295 -6.08 -5.40 -15.59
N PHE A 296 -4.87 -5.97 -15.48
CA PHE A 296 -4.02 -6.30 -16.63
C PHE A 296 -4.45 -7.55 -17.39
N PHE A 297 -5.12 -8.49 -16.72
CA PHE A 297 -5.36 -9.81 -17.29
C PHE A 297 -6.82 -10.27 -17.19
N GLY A 298 -7.74 -9.38 -16.82
CA GLY A 298 -9.17 -9.67 -16.77
C GLY A 298 -9.74 -10.13 -18.11
N VAL A 299 -9.14 -9.71 -19.23
CA VAL A 299 -9.51 -10.19 -20.58
C VAL A 299 -9.16 -11.66 -20.79
N SER A 300 -8.01 -12.10 -20.28
CA SER A 300 -7.54 -13.49 -20.41
C SER A 300 -8.23 -14.43 -19.42
N PHE A 301 -8.60 -13.94 -18.23
CA PHE A 301 -9.30 -14.71 -17.20
C PHE A 301 -10.48 -13.90 -16.61
N PRO A 302 -11.68 -13.95 -17.23
CA PRO A 302 -12.83 -13.16 -16.78
C PRO A 302 -13.30 -13.46 -15.35
N LEU A 303 -13.08 -14.69 -14.86
CA LEU A 303 -13.43 -15.09 -13.50
C LEU A 303 -12.50 -14.49 -12.42
N ALA A 304 -11.42 -13.80 -12.81
CA ALA A 304 -10.47 -13.16 -11.89
C ALA A 304 -11.16 -12.25 -10.87
N ALA A 305 -12.11 -11.44 -11.33
CA ALA A 305 -12.83 -10.49 -10.47
C ALA A 305 -13.65 -11.19 -9.38
N LEU A 306 -14.31 -12.31 -9.71
CA LEU A 306 -15.10 -13.09 -8.75
C LEU A 306 -14.21 -13.79 -7.72
N VAL A 307 -13.11 -14.40 -8.17
CA VAL A 307 -12.10 -15.00 -7.27
C VAL A 307 -11.54 -13.93 -6.32
N CYS A 308 -11.23 -12.76 -6.86
CA CYS A 308 -10.72 -11.64 -6.07
C CYS A 308 -11.72 -11.12 -5.05
N MET A 309 -12.99 -10.98 -5.44
CA MET A 309 -14.06 -10.54 -4.54
C MET A 309 -14.19 -11.48 -3.33
N LEU A 310 -14.23 -12.80 -3.57
CA LEU A 310 -14.28 -13.80 -2.49
C LEU A 310 -13.05 -13.71 -1.58
N HIS A 311 -11.87 -13.58 -2.17
CA HIS A 311 -10.63 -13.39 -1.41
C HIS A 311 -10.68 -12.14 -0.53
N THR A 312 -11.11 -11.00 -1.07
CA THR A 312 -11.20 -9.73 -0.33
C THR A 312 -12.19 -9.81 0.82
N MET A 313 -13.32 -10.52 0.66
CA MET A 313 -14.29 -10.73 1.74
C MET A 313 -13.70 -11.49 2.92
N LEU A 314 -12.93 -12.54 2.66
CA LEU A 314 -12.23 -13.30 3.70
C LEU A 314 -11.08 -12.49 4.30
N ARG A 315 -10.33 -11.78 3.46
CA ARG A 315 -9.21 -10.94 3.91
C ARG A 315 -9.64 -9.81 4.83
N LEU A 316 -10.83 -9.23 4.62
CA LEU A 316 -11.38 -8.24 5.55
C LEU A 316 -11.55 -8.81 6.97
N ARG A 317 -11.97 -10.08 7.09
CA ARG A 317 -12.11 -10.77 8.39
C ARG A 317 -10.75 -11.16 8.95
N SER A 318 -9.84 -11.64 8.09
CA SER A 318 -8.46 -11.98 8.45
C SER A 318 -7.72 -10.76 9.04
N ASN A 319 -7.79 -9.61 8.39
CA ASN A 319 -7.15 -8.37 8.84
C ASN A 319 -7.73 -7.89 10.18
N ALA A 320 -9.05 -8.03 10.39
CA ALA A 320 -9.68 -7.73 11.67
C ALA A 320 -9.17 -8.65 12.81
N LEU A 321 -8.97 -9.94 12.53
CA LEU A 321 -8.37 -10.87 13.49
C LEU A 321 -6.91 -10.49 13.78
N ARG A 322 -6.15 -10.14 12.74
CA ARG A 322 -4.74 -9.76 12.86
C ARG A 322 -4.54 -8.53 13.72
N LEU A 323 -5.36 -7.50 13.51
CA LEU A 323 -5.35 -6.25 14.27
C LEU A 323 -5.77 -6.41 15.74
N THR A 324 -6.65 -7.37 16.04
CA THR A 324 -7.22 -7.52 17.39
C THR A 324 -6.49 -8.56 18.24
N GLN A 325 -5.94 -9.62 17.64
CA GLN A 325 -5.40 -10.78 18.36
C GLN A 325 -3.91 -11.05 18.11
N LEU A 326 -3.35 -10.60 16.99
CA LEU A 326 -2.00 -10.99 16.54
C LEU A 326 -1.00 -9.85 16.50
N SER A 327 -1.46 -8.61 16.56
CA SER A 327 -0.59 -7.43 16.50
C SER A 327 -0.84 -6.55 17.71
N ARG A 328 0.22 -5.86 18.15
CA ARG A 328 0.08 -4.80 19.13
C ARG A 328 -0.75 -3.66 18.55
N ARG A 329 -1.60 -3.04 19.38
CA ARG A 329 -2.41 -1.88 18.98
C ARG A 329 -1.53 -0.80 18.34
N PRO A 330 -1.76 -0.43 17.07
CA PRO A 330 -1.02 0.63 16.42
C PRO A 330 -1.37 1.99 17.03
N ARG A 331 -0.43 2.93 16.98
CA ARG A 331 -0.68 4.31 17.42
C ARG A 331 -1.55 5.00 16.37
N PRO A 332 -2.60 5.74 16.78
CA PRO A 332 -3.41 6.48 15.83
C PRO A 332 -2.57 7.57 15.15
N GLN A 333 -2.55 7.55 13.82
CA GLN A 333 -1.89 8.54 12.99
C GLN A 333 -2.94 9.23 12.12
N ALA A 334 -2.89 10.56 12.08
CA ALA A 334 -3.70 11.37 11.18
C ALA A 334 -3.07 11.33 9.79
N VAL A 335 -3.86 10.97 8.77
CA VAL A 335 -3.43 10.92 7.37
C VAL A 335 -4.52 11.52 6.49
N ASP A 336 -4.11 12.29 5.47
CA ASP A 336 -5.02 13.00 4.56
C ASP A 336 -5.51 12.12 3.39
N GLY A 337 -5.34 10.80 3.48
CA GLY A 337 -5.76 9.84 2.47
C GLY A 337 -4.98 8.53 2.52
N VAL A 338 -5.14 7.71 1.48
CA VAL A 338 -4.39 6.44 1.33
C VAL A 338 -2.91 6.71 1.02
N GLY A 339 -2.56 7.94 0.58
CA GLY A 339 -1.20 8.33 0.24
C GLY A 339 -0.76 7.81 -1.13
N LEU A 340 0.51 7.42 -1.25
CA LEU A 340 1.12 6.99 -2.51
C LEU A 340 0.37 5.85 -3.21
N TRP A 341 -0.29 4.97 -2.45
CA TRP A 341 -1.06 3.85 -3.01
C TRP A 341 -2.12 4.28 -4.01
N ALA A 342 -2.76 5.44 -3.81
CA ALA A 342 -3.73 5.97 -4.78
C ALA A 342 -3.06 6.31 -6.12
N THR A 343 -1.85 6.89 -6.08
CA THR A 343 -1.05 7.17 -7.27
C THR A 343 -0.60 5.88 -7.95
N LEU A 344 -0.25 4.85 -7.19
CA LEU A 344 0.13 3.53 -7.72
C LEU A 344 -1.05 2.83 -8.41
N LEU A 345 -2.24 2.85 -7.80
CA LEU A 345 -3.46 2.32 -8.43
C LEU A 345 -3.81 3.07 -9.73
N PHE A 346 -3.60 4.40 -9.75
CA PHE A 346 -3.79 5.18 -10.97
C PHE A 346 -2.76 4.81 -12.06
N PHE A 347 -1.49 4.61 -11.68
CA PHE A 347 -0.46 4.11 -12.58
C PHE A 347 -0.84 2.73 -13.16
N GLU A 348 -1.30 1.80 -12.33
CA GLU A 348 -1.76 0.48 -12.81
C GLU A 348 -2.97 0.60 -13.73
N ALA A 349 -3.92 1.51 -13.45
CA ALA A 349 -5.04 1.76 -14.34
C ALA A 349 -4.60 2.28 -15.72
N LEU A 350 -3.56 3.14 -15.78
CA LEU A 350 -2.98 3.59 -17.05
C LEU A 350 -2.29 2.45 -17.80
N VAL A 351 -1.50 1.63 -17.11
CA VAL A 351 -0.85 0.46 -17.72
C VAL A 351 -1.89 -0.53 -18.25
N CYS A 352 -3.01 -0.72 -17.54
CA CYS A 352 -4.13 -1.55 -17.97
C CYS A 352 -4.75 -1.09 -19.30
N ALA A 353 -4.89 0.23 -19.50
CA ALA A 353 -5.39 0.79 -20.76
C ALA A 353 -4.48 0.48 -21.96
N LEU A 354 -3.19 0.27 -21.73
CA LEU A 354 -2.21 -0.17 -22.74
C LEU A 354 -2.20 -1.69 -22.91
N VAL A 355 -2.13 -2.44 -21.80
CA VAL A 355 -1.94 -3.89 -21.79
C VAL A 355 -3.14 -4.64 -22.37
N ASN A 356 -4.37 -4.27 -22.01
CA ASN A 356 -5.55 -5.03 -22.42
C ASN A 356 -5.78 -5.01 -23.94
N PRO A 357 -5.77 -3.85 -24.64
CA PRO A 357 -5.84 -3.83 -26.10
C PRO A 357 -4.70 -4.59 -26.76
N LEU A 358 -3.49 -4.51 -26.19
CA LEU A 358 -2.32 -5.18 -26.73
C LEU A 358 -2.40 -6.71 -26.61
N ILE A 359 -2.89 -7.23 -25.49
CA ILE A 359 -3.15 -8.67 -25.31
C ILE A 359 -4.18 -9.15 -26.33
N VAL A 360 -5.29 -8.43 -26.51
CA VAL A 360 -6.31 -8.79 -27.50
C VAL A 360 -5.72 -8.77 -28.91
N ALA A 361 -4.95 -7.74 -29.24
CA ALA A 361 -4.40 -7.59 -30.58
C ALA A 361 -3.35 -8.65 -30.94
N VAL A 362 -2.51 -9.05 -29.98
CA VAL A 362 -1.44 -10.03 -30.20
C VAL A 362 -1.98 -11.46 -30.16
N SER A 363 -2.98 -11.72 -29.32
CA SER A 363 -3.36 -13.08 -28.94
C SER A 363 -4.67 -13.57 -29.57
N SER A 364 -5.56 -12.66 -30.00
CA SER A 364 -6.91 -13.03 -30.47
C SER A 364 -6.98 -13.15 -31.98
N ASP A 365 -7.56 -14.25 -32.46
CA ASP A 365 -7.95 -14.43 -33.87
C ASP A 365 -9.25 -13.68 -34.21
N GLN A 366 -9.91 -13.07 -33.22
CA GLN A 366 -11.12 -12.26 -33.44
C GLN A 366 -10.87 -11.05 -34.35
N LEU A 367 -9.64 -10.51 -34.35
CA LEU A 367 -9.28 -9.45 -35.30
C LEU A 367 -9.24 -9.94 -36.74
N ASP A 368 -8.81 -11.20 -36.96
CA ASP A 368 -8.83 -11.80 -38.28
C ASP A 368 -10.28 -12.07 -38.73
N ALA A 369 -11.14 -12.52 -37.81
CA ALA A 369 -12.57 -12.67 -38.06
C ALA A 369 -13.26 -11.32 -38.36
N LEU A 370 -12.90 -10.26 -37.64
CA LEU A 370 -13.42 -8.91 -37.89
C LEU A 370 -12.96 -8.39 -39.24
N ALA A 371 -11.67 -8.57 -39.58
CA ALA A 371 -11.12 -8.16 -40.87
C ALA A 371 -11.83 -8.90 -42.03
N CYS A 372 -12.02 -10.20 -41.88
CA CYS A 372 -12.81 -11.05 -42.77
C CYS A 372 -14.23 -10.49 -42.99
N TRP A 373 -14.96 -10.21 -41.89
CA TRP A 373 -16.29 -9.63 -41.96
C TRP A 373 -16.31 -8.26 -42.64
N THR A 374 -15.34 -7.38 -42.35
CA THR A 374 -15.27 -6.05 -43.00
C THR A 374 -14.94 -6.14 -44.49
N HIS A 375 -14.14 -7.14 -44.91
CA HIS A 375 -13.82 -7.36 -46.32
C HIS A 375 -15.05 -7.83 -47.09
N GLU A 376 -15.80 -8.77 -46.52
CA GLU A 376 -17.08 -9.23 -47.07
C GLU A 376 -18.08 -8.08 -47.18
N LEU A 377 -18.20 -7.25 -46.14
CA LEU A 377 -19.10 -6.09 -46.14
C LEU A 377 -18.73 -5.06 -47.22
N MET A 378 -17.44 -4.82 -47.47
CA MET A 378 -16.99 -3.82 -48.44
C MET A 378 -16.99 -4.31 -49.89
N ARG A 379 -16.75 -5.60 -50.13
CA ARG A 379 -16.65 -6.14 -51.50
C ARG A 379 -17.88 -6.91 -51.97
N GLY A 380 -18.68 -7.47 -51.07
CA GLY A 380 -19.88 -8.24 -51.43
C GLY A 380 -19.62 -9.55 -52.19
N ASP A 381 -18.35 -9.94 -52.37
CA ASP A 381 -17.95 -11.07 -53.20
C ASP A 381 -18.00 -12.43 -52.46
N GLY A 382 -18.39 -12.45 -51.18
CA GLY A 382 -18.42 -13.67 -50.35
C GLY A 382 -17.03 -14.30 -50.08
N ASP A 383 -15.96 -13.73 -50.65
CA ASP A 383 -14.58 -14.14 -50.43
C ASP A 383 -13.96 -13.29 -49.31
N CYS A 384 -13.81 -13.92 -48.15
CA CYS A 384 -12.92 -13.42 -47.13
C CYS A 384 -11.52 -13.70 -47.63
N GLY A 385 -10.76 -12.68 -48.04
CA GLY A 385 -9.47 -12.83 -48.74
C GLY A 385 -8.33 -13.55 -47.98
N GLY A 386 -8.62 -14.48 -47.07
CA GLY A 386 -7.75 -15.50 -46.47
C GLY A 386 -6.62 -14.97 -45.60
N GLY A 387 -6.43 -13.65 -45.61
CA GLY A 387 -5.30 -12.98 -45.01
C GLY A 387 -5.48 -12.80 -43.52
N THR A 388 -4.57 -13.37 -42.75
CA THR A 388 -4.34 -12.94 -41.37
C THR A 388 -3.90 -11.48 -41.38
N VAL A 389 -4.44 -10.68 -40.46
CA VAL A 389 -4.07 -9.27 -40.32
C VAL A 389 -2.58 -9.21 -39.94
N PRO A 390 -1.73 -8.49 -40.69
CA PRO A 390 -0.31 -8.41 -40.37
C PRO A 390 -0.09 -7.81 -38.98
N MET A 391 0.95 -8.25 -38.28
CA MET A 391 1.21 -7.80 -36.90
C MET A 391 1.32 -6.29 -36.74
N SER A 392 1.89 -5.59 -37.73
CA SER A 392 1.97 -4.12 -37.74
C SER A 392 0.58 -3.46 -37.69
N ALA A 393 -0.39 -3.98 -38.43
CA ALA A 393 -1.77 -3.49 -38.40
C ALA A 393 -2.47 -3.79 -37.07
N ARG A 394 -2.21 -4.96 -36.47
CA ARG A 394 -2.71 -5.32 -35.13
C ARG A 394 -2.20 -4.34 -34.06
N PHE A 395 -0.92 -3.98 -34.10
CA PHE A 395 -0.37 -2.97 -33.18
C PHE A 395 -1.01 -1.59 -33.38
N LEU A 396 -1.27 -1.17 -34.62
CA LEU A 396 -1.96 0.11 -34.88
C LEU A 396 -3.39 0.11 -34.33
N ILE A 397 -4.13 -1.00 -34.48
CA ILE A 397 -5.47 -1.17 -33.90
C ILE A 397 -5.40 -1.10 -32.37
N ALA A 398 -4.41 -1.75 -31.75
CA ALA A 398 -4.21 -1.69 -30.30
C ALA A 398 -3.95 -0.26 -29.82
N ILE A 399 -3.09 0.50 -30.51
CA ILE A 399 -2.78 1.90 -30.18
C ILE A 399 -4.03 2.78 -30.35
N ALA A 400 -4.83 2.57 -31.41
CA ALA A 400 -6.07 3.30 -31.60
C ALA A 400 -7.08 3.02 -30.48
N ALA A 401 -7.24 1.74 -30.10
CA ALA A 401 -8.09 1.32 -29.00
C ALA A 401 -7.61 1.89 -27.64
N GLU A 402 -6.30 1.91 -27.39
CA GLU A 402 -5.69 2.56 -26.23
C GLU A 402 -6.08 4.04 -26.15
N HIS A 403 -5.92 4.80 -27.23
CA HIS A 403 -6.26 6.23 -27.25
C HIS A 403 -7.75 6.46 -26.98
N VAL A 404 -8.63 5.61 -27.51
CA VAL A 404 -10.07 5.67 -27.21
C VAL A 404 -10.33 5.41 -25.72
N LEU A 405 -9.70 4.39 -25.14
CA LEU A 405 -9.82 4.09 -23.70
C LEU A 405 -9.31 5.23 -22.82
N LEU A 406 -8.16 5.82 -23.17
CA LEU A 406 -7.59 6.97 -22.46
C LEU A 406 -8.48 8.21 -22.56
N ILE A 407 -9.04 8.50 -23.75
CA ILE A 407 -10.00 9.59 -23.94
C ILE A 407 -11.23 9.36 -23.07
N CYS A 408 -11.80 8.14 -23.08
CA CYS A 408 -12.91 7.76 -22.22
C CYS A 408 -12.57 7.93 -20.72
N ALA A 409 -11.38 7.53 -20.30
CA ALA A 409 -10.91 7.70 -18.92
C ALA A 409 -10.78 9.18 -18.54
N VAL A 410 -10.21 10.01 -19.41
CA VAL A 410 -10.10 11.47 -19.19
C VAL A 410 -11.48 12.13 -19.17
N LEU A 411 -12.40 11.71 -20.03
CA LEU A 411 -13.78 12.19 -20.02
C LEU A 411 -14.48 11.82 -18.71
N LEU A 412 -14.41 10.55 -18.29
CA LEU A 412 -14.94 10.11 -17.00
C LEU A 412 -14.33 10.89 -15.85
N TYR A 413 -13.01 11.12 -15.86
CA TYR A 413 -12.32 11.89 -14.83
C TYR A 413 -12.80 13.35 -14.76
N LYS A 414 -13.10 13.97 -15.91
CA LYS A 414 -13.63 15.35 -15.95
C LYS A 414 -15.11 15.42 -15.59
N LEU A 415 -15.89 14.41 -15.96
CA LEU A 415 -17.34 14.35 -15.71
C LEU A 415 -17.67 13.96 -14.27
N LEU A 416 -16.83 13.14 -13.62
CA LEU A 416 -17.06 12.68 -12.26
C LEU A 416 -16.55 13.72 -11.25
N PRO A 417 -17.43 14.40 -10.48
CA PRO A 417 -16.98 15.34 -9.46
C PRO A 417 -16.20 14.59 -8.36
N ARG A 418 -15.01 15.08 -7.99
CA ARG A 418 -14.15 14.43 -6.97
C ARG A 418 -14.78 14.38 -5.57
N GLU A 419 -15.56 15.40 -5.26
CA GLU A 419 -16.24 15.59 -3.98
C GLU A 419 -17.75 15.64 -4.17
N THR A 420 -18.50 15.06 -3.22
CA THR A 420 -19.95 15.17 -3.18
C THR A 420 -20.38 16.63 -2.96
N ALA A 421 -21.57 16.99 -3.44
CA ALA A 421 -22.09 18.35 -3.32
C ALA A 421 -22.17 18.81 -1.85
N ALA A 422 -22.51 17.90 -0.93
CA ALA A 422 -22.59 18.17 0.50
C ALA A 422 -21.22 18.52 1.10
N VAL A 423 -20.18 17.74 0.78
CA VAL A 423 -18.81 17.98 1.23
C VAL A 423 -18.28 19.31 0.70
N ARG A 424 -18.49 19.57 -0.59
CA ARG A 424 -18.08 20.84 -1.22
C ARG A 424 -18.76 22.04 -0.55
N ALA A 425 -20.06 21.95 -0.29
CA ALA A 425 -20.80 23.01 0.41
C ALA A 425 -20.28 23.23 1.84
N GLN A 426 -19.93 22.16 2.55
CA GLN A 426 -19.35 22.24 3.89
C GLN A 426 -17.97 22.90 3.89
N LEU A 427 -17.07 22.50 2.97
CA LEU A 427 -15.74 23.11 2.83
C LEU A 427 -15.84 24.59 2.46
N GLN A 428 -16.71 24.93 1.50
CA GLN A 428 -16.98 26.33 1.13
C GLN A 428 -17.51 27.14 2.32
N ARG A 429 -18.41 26.56 3.12
CA ARG A 429 -18.93 27.19 4.34
C ARG A 429 -17.83 27.43 5.37
N GLN A 430 -16.96 26.44 5.61
CA GLN A 430 -15.84 26.58 6.55
C GLN A 430 -14.85 27.66 6.09
N ALA A 431 -14.46 27.65 4.81
CA ALA A 431 -13.59 28.67 4.23
C ALA A 431 -14.20 30.08 4.32
N PHE A 432 -15.50 30.19 4.05
CA PHE A 432 -16.23 31.45 4.19
C PHE A 432 -16.26 31.95 5.63
N LEU A 433 -16.59 31.08 6.59
CA LEU A 433 -16.65 31.45 8.02
C LEU A 433 -15.26 31.83 8.55
N PHE A 434 -14.21 31.12 8.15
CA PHE A 434 -12.83 31.46 8.50
C PHE A 434 -12.47 32.85 7.97
N LYS A 435 -12.71 33.10 6.67
CA LYS A 435 -12.44 34.40 6.05
C LYS A 435 -13.24 35.52 6.72
N LYS A 436 -14.52 35.29 7.01
CA LYS A 436 -15.39 36.25 7.71
C LYS A 436 -14.81 36.61 9.08
N ARG A 437 -14.47 35.60 9.90
CA ARG A 437 -13.91 35.81 11.24
C ARG A 437 -12.57 36.53 11.21
N TYR A 438 -11.71 36.20 10.23
CA TYR A 438 -10.43 36.89 10.01
C TYR A 438 -10.61 38.38 9.70
N TRP A 439 -11.56 38.73 8.83
CA TRP A 439 -11.83 40.15 8.54
C TRP A 439 -12.43 40.88 9.74
N GLU A 440 -13.31 40.24 10.50
CA GLU A 440 -13.85 40.81 11.75
C GLU A 440 -12.74 41.09 12.78
N THR A 441 -11.74 40.20 12.91
CA THR A 441 -10.60 40.43 13.81
C THR A 441 -9.70 41.56 13.32
N VAL A 442 -9.39 41.60 12.02
CA VAL A 442 -8.57 42.69 11.44
C VAL A 442 -9.26 44.04 11.56
N GLU A 443 -10.58 44.09 11.36
CA GLU A 443 -11.36 45.32 11.52
C GLU A 443 -11.41 45.77 13.00
N ALA A 444 -11.56 44.83 13.94
CA ALA A 444 -11.48 45.12 15.36
C ALA A 444 -10.11 45.65 15.79
N GLU A 445 -9.01 45.02 15.35
CA GLU A 445 -7.64 45.50 15.61
C GLU A 445 -7.39 46.90 15.01
N ARG A 446 -7.92 47.17 13.81
CA ARG A 446 -7.80 48.47 13.15
C ARG A 446 -8.54 49.58 13.91
N LEU A 447 -9.71 49.27 14.45
CA LEU A 447 -10.47 50.21 15.30
C LEU A 447 -9.76 50.47 16.63
N LEU A 448 -9.14 49.45 17.22
CA LEU A 448 -8.36 49.58 18.46
C LEU A 448 -7.06 50.38 18.26
N SER A 449 -6.40 50.23 17.12
CA SER A 449 -5.15 50.97 16.78
C SER A 449 -5.37 52.42 16.32
N GLY A 450 -6.61 52.94 16.40
CA GLY A 450 -6.92 54.34 16.09
C GLY A 450 -6.81 54.71 14.60
N GLY A 451 -6.79 53.71 13.70
CA GLY A 451 -6.76 53.96 12.26
C GLY A 451 -8.03 54.65 11.76
N PRO A 452 -7.94 55.55 10.76
CA PRO A 452 -9.10 56.32 10.29
C PRO A 452 -10.22 55.40 9.79
N SER A 453 -11.43 55.67 10.27
CA SER A 453 -12.68 55.01 9.87
C SER A 453 -12.87 55.11 8.36
N THR A 454 -13.05 53.96 7.71
CA THR A 454 -13.36 53.84 6.28
C THR A 454 -14.83 54.12 5.96
N ALA A 455 -15.55 54.88 6.79
CA ALA A 455 -16.95 55.24 6.56
C ALA A 455 -17.22 55.95 5.21
N GLY A 456 -16.18 56.37 4.47
CA GLY A 456 -16.28 56.87 3.09
C GLY A 456 -15.65 55.99 2.00
N ALA A 457 -14.91 54.92 2.34
CA ALA A 457 -14.37 54.00 1.33
C ALA A 457 -15.39 52.88 1.13
N GLY A 458 -16.24 53.03 0.11
CA GLY A 458 -17.32 52.12 -0.20
C GLY A 458 -16.90 50.65 -0.06
N ARG A 459 -17.82 49.81 0.45
CA ARG A 459 -17.71 48.34 0.46
C ARG A 459 -16.87 47.93 -0.75
N PRO A 460 -15.73 47.24 -0.59
CA PRO A 460 -14.98 46.79 -1.75
C PRO A 460 -15.96 46.03 -2.62
N ARG A 461 -16.17 46.55 -3.84
CA ARG A 461 -17.05 45.95 -4.85
C ARG A 461 -16.86 44.46 -4.73
N ALA A 462 -17.94 43.70 -4.49
CA ALA A 462 -17.92 42.27 -4.66
C ALA A 462 -17.21 42.03 -5.99
N VAL A 463 -16.04 41.39 -5.97
CA VAL A 463 -15.28 41.12 -7.18
C VAL A 463 -16.12 40.12 -7.97
N SER A 464 -17.04 40.65 -8.77
CA SER A 464 -17.81 39.95 -9.78
C SER A 464 -16.84 39.71 -10.92
N GLY A 465 -15.98 38.70 -10.74
CA GLY A 465 -14.85 38.51 -11.64
C GLY A 465 -13.99 37.33 -11.27
N PHE A 466 -14.59 36.18 -10.95
CA PHE A 466 -13.87 34.92 -11.08
C PHE A 466 -14.68 33.96 -11.94
N ARG A 467 -14.54 34.16 -13.26
CA ARG A 467 -14.85 33.13 -14.24
C ARG A 467 -13.71 32.12 -14.12
N LEU A 468 -13.96 30.98 -13.48
CA LEU A 468 -13.03 29.85 -13.41
C LEU A 468 -12.69 29.41 -14.85
N HIS A 469 -11.54 29.86 -15.37
CA HIS A 469 -10.93 29.19 -16.50
C HIS A 469 -10.33 27.87 -15.98
N ALA A 470 -10.88 26.78 -16.48
CA ALA A 470 -10.35 25.45 -16.26
C ALA A 470 -9.02 25.30 -17.02
N GLY A 471 -7.91 25.25 -16.30
CA GLY A 471 -6.62 24.79 -16.80
C GLY A 471 -5.44 25.69 -16.45
N GLY A 472 -4.63 25.27 -15.46
CA GLY A 472 -3.32 25.82 -15.14
C GLY A 472 -3.13 26.13 -13.64
N PRO A 473 -1.97 25.82 -13.02
CA PRO A 473 -1.72 26.18 -11.64
C PRO A 473 -1.45 27.69 -11.54
N PRO A 474 -1.92 28.40 -10.48
CA PRO A 474 -1.58 29.80 -10.31
C PRO A 474 -0.14 29.92 -9.79
N ALA A 475 0.69 30.69 -10.50
CA ALA A 475 1.84 31.32 -9.90
C ALA A 475 1.34 32.38 -8.92
N VAL A 476 1.63 32.21 -7.64
CA VAL A 476 1.32 33.19 -6.59
C VAL A 476 2.59 34.00 -6.36
N GLU A 477 2.56 35.25 -6.78
CA GLU A 477 3.57 36.26 -6.47
C GLU A 477 3.33 36.73 -5.03
N TYR A 478 4.32 36.52 -4.16
CA TYR A 478 4.28 36.93 -2.75
C TYR A 478 4.93 38.32 -2.63
N ASP A 479 4.12 39.34 -2.39
CA ASP A 479 4.59 40.60 -1.82
C ASP A 479 4.03 40.71 -0.39
N ALA A 480 4.88 40.37 0.59
CA ALA A 480 4.59 40.58 2.01
C ALA A 480 5.55 41.65 2.55
N PRO A 481 5.04 42.83 2.99
CA PRO A 481 5.87 43.86 3.60
C PRO A 481 5.97 43.57 5.11
N TRP A 482 6.91 42.72 5.51
CA TRP A 482 7.36 42.67 6.90
C TRP A 482 8.87 42.91 6.92
N ALA A 483 9.25 44.15 7.19
CA ALA A 483 10.63 44.53 7.50
C ALA A 483 10.61 45.85 8.27
N SER A 484 10.22 45.80 9.54
CA SER A 484 10.69 46.71 10.60
C SER A 484 9.95 46.37 11.89
N GLY A 485 10.70 45.93 12.90
CA GLY A 485 10.14 45.53 14.17
C GLY A 485 9.69 46.70 15.05
N SER A 486 8.93 46.34 16.08
CA SER A 486 9.09 46.85 17.44
C SER A 486 8.41 45.85 18.36
N GLU A 487 9.15 45.44 19.40
CA GLU A 487 8.65 44.67 20.53
C GLU A 487 7.40 45.35 21.12
N LEU A 488 6.31 44.59 21.26
CA LEU A 488 5.23 44.91 22.17
C LEU A 488 4.84 43.62 22.89
N SER A 489 5.25 43.54 24.14
CA SER A 489 4.78 42.56 25.12
C SER A 489 3.30 42.81 25.39
N ASP A 490 2.45 41.90 24.94
CA ASP A 490 1.06 41.81 25.41
C ASP A 490 0.89 40.50 26.18
N ASP A 491 0.61 40.68 27.47
CA ASP A 491 0.15 39.67 28.41
C ASP A 491 -1.10 38.99 27.86
N LEU A 492 -0.99 37.70 27.54
CA LEU A 492 -2.12 36.81 27.32
C LEU A 492 -2.00 35.67 28.33
N ASP A 493 -3.06 35.51 29.12
CA ASP A 493 -3.24 34.46 30.10
C ASP A 493 -2.84 33.09 29.52
N GLU A 494 -1.68 32.60 29.93
CA GLU A 494 -1.29 31.21 29.78
C GLU A 494 -2.20 30.38 30.70
N GLU A 495 -3.13 29.62 30.12
CA GLU A 495 -3.65 28.43 30.79
C GLU A 495 -2.47 27.49 31.03
N GLU A 496 -1.98 27.47 32.28
CA GLU A 496 -0.97 26.54 32.76
C GLU A 496 -1.35 25.09 32.36
N PRO A 497 -0.42 24.30 31.81
CA PRO A 497 -0.63 22.86 31.70
C PRO A 497 -0.71 22.26 33.10
N GLU A 498 -1.84 21.60 33.42
CA GLU A 498 -2.03 20.84 34.66
C GLU A 498 -0.77 20.02 35.00
N ALA A 499 -0.16 20.35 36.14
CA ALA A 499 0.97 19.62 36.69
C ALA A 499 0.61 18.14 36.88
N PRO A 500 1.54 17.19 36.59
CA PRO A 500 1.33 15.80 36.93
C PRO A 500 1.14 15.66 38.45
N PRO A 501 0.25 14.74 38.92
CA PRO A 501 0.00 14.58 40.35
C PRO A 501 1.30 14.21 41.08
N PRO A 502 1.50 14.68 42.32
CA PRO A 502 2.72 14.45 43.07
C PRO A 502 2.94 12.95 43.31
N PRO A 503 4.21 12.49 43.35
CA PRO A 503 4.50 11.10 43.71
C PRO A 503 3.97 10.81 45.13
N PRO A 504 3.46 9.59 45.38
CA PRO A 504 3.01 9.21 46.71
C PRO A 504 4.19 9.32 47.70
N ARG A 505 3.94 9.98 48.84
CA ARG A 505 4.91 10.11 49.94
C ARG A 505 5.40 8.71 50.39
N PRO A 506 6.66 8.57 50.81
CA PRO A 506 7.23 7.29 51.21
C PRO A 506 6.63 6.85 52.55
N GLY A 507 5.68 5.93 52.48
CA GLY A 507 5.11 5.25 53.63
C GLY A 507 4.90 3.78 53.30
N GLY A 508 5.84 2.93 53.73
CA GLY A 508 5.78 1.47 53.57
C GLY A 508 6.87 0.92 52.67
N ALA A 509 8.10 0.88 53.18
CA ALA A 509 9.12 -0.01 52.66
C ALA A 509 8.62 -1.47 52.76
N CYS A 510 8.60 -2.18 51.63
CA CYS A 510 8.62 -3.65 51.59
C CYS A 510 9.35 -4.09 50.31
N GLU A 511 10.64 -4.39 50.50
CA GLU A 511 11.46 -5.42 49.84
C GLU A 511 11.32 -5.58 48.31
N LEU A 512 12.13 -4.80 47.59
CA LEU A 512 12.66 -5.16 46.27
C LEU A 512 14.19 -5.11 46.33
N ALA A 513 14.78 -6.12 46.97
CA ALA A 513 16.22 -6.37 46.91
C ALA A 513 16.49 -7.86 47.13
N ALA A 514 16.26 -8.70 46.11
CA ALA A 514 16.98 -9.99 45.90
C ALA A 514 16.43 -10.80 44.72
N VAL A 515 16.56 -10.34 43.46
CA VAL A 515 16.71 -11.26 42.31
C VAL A 515 17.62 -10.61 41.26
N SER A 516 18.83 -10.29 41.67
CA SER A 516 19.98 -10.07 40.79
C SER A 516 21.09 -10.97 41.32
N ARG A 517 21.03 -12.25 40.92
CA ARG A 517 22.09 -13.27 40.99
C ARG A 517 21.50 -14.61 40.53
N ARG A 518 21.60 -14.85 39.22
CA ARG A 518 21.77 -16.15 38.53
C ARG A 518 21.58 -15.90 37.03
N ALA A 519 22.63 -15.41 36.40
CA ALA A 519 23.02 -15.78 35.05
C ALA A 519 24.26 -16.67 35.20
#